data_AF-A0A7S0C3B3-F1
#
_entry.id   AF-A0A7S0C3B3-F1
#
_cell.length_a   1.000
_cell.length_b   1.000
_cell.length_c   1.000
_cell.angle_alpha   90.00
_cell.angle_beta   90.00
_cell.angle_gamma   90.00
#
_symmetry.space_group_name_H-M   'P 1'
#
loop_
_entity.id
_entity.type
_entity.pdbx_description
1 polymer ?
#
loop_
_entity_poly.entity_id
_entity_poly.type
_entity_poly.pdbx_seq_one_letter_code
_entity_poly.pdbx_strand_id
1 'polypeptide(L)'
;MKKTSEGARPRESFRDMLRDGLLDEQEIEVDVPVSGGGNSGGSFQIDPSGNNPDIEKKWGDVLSMFGKKGGPSMVRKKMLIPEAKEVILAIEVERLLDGMDLKKEALDAVEESGIVFFDEIDKICSSREFSSFRSDASADGVQRDLLPLVEGTTINTKYGNVKTDYILFVASGAFHSVKPSDMLPELQGRLPIRVELHGLTENDLYRILTEPVANLVRQQIELLATEGVTLKFEDSAIREIARIVAVLNRTVENIGARRIHTAMERIMEQLSFDCTDME
;
A
#
# COMPACT_ATOMS: atom_id res chain seq x y z
N MET A 1 41.18 27.51 8.40
CA MET A 1 40.63 26.94 9.66
C MET A 1 40.62 25.42 9.54
N LYS A 2 41.63 24.76 10.12
CA LYS A 2 41.75 23.29 10.21
C LYS A 2 41.02 22.83 11.48
N LYS A 3 40.00 21.99 11.35
CA LYS A 3 39.54 21.12 12.46
C LYS A 3 40.14 19.73 12.25
N THR A 4 40.66 19.21 13.34
CA THR A 4 41.52 18.04 13.54
C THR A 4 40.88 16.72 13.12
N SER A 5 41.67 15.86 12.45
CA SER A 5 41.29 14.59 11.81
C SER A 5 41.70 13.34 12.60
N GLU A 6 41.79 13.40 13.94
CA GLU A 6 42.24 12.26 14.77
C GLU A 6 41.10 11.35 15.26
N GLY A 7 39.84 11.80 15.23
CA GLY A 7 38.67 11.00 15.66
C GLY A 7 37.95 10.21 14.55
N ALA A 8 38.41 10.28 13.30
CA ALA A 8 37.73 9.66 12.15
C ALA A 8 38.01 8.15 12.04
N ARG A 9 39.27 7.73 12.25
CA ARG A 9 39.69 6.33 12.09
C ARG A 9 38.99 5.34 13.05
N PRO A 10 38.76 5.67 14.34
CA PRO A 10 38.05 4.76 15.25
C PRO A 10 36.57 4.62 14.87
N ARG A 11 35.90 5.72 14.50
CA ARG A 11 34.48 5.71 14.14
C ARG A 11 34.19 4.89 12.88
N GLU A 12 35.05 4.99 11.88
CA GLU A 12 34.93 4.19 10.66
C GLU A 12 35.10 2.70 10.97
N SER A 13 36.12 2.32 11.74
CA SER A 13 36.32 0.93 12.16
C SER A 13 35.15 0.36 12.95
N PHE A 14 34.58 1.10 13.90
CA PHE A 14 33.41 0.64 14.67
C PHE A 14 32.14 0.56 13.82
N ARG A 15 31.98 1.46 12.84
CA ARG A 15 30.86 1.40 11.89
C ARG A 15 30.92 0.14 11.04
N ASP A 16 32.11 -0.21 10.57
CA ASP A 16 32.30 -1.39 9.74
C ASP A 16 32.07 -2.66 10.57
N MET A 17 32.62 -2.73 11.80
CA MET A 17 32.33 -3.82 12.75
C MET A 17 30.83 -3.99 13.08
N LEU A 18 30.09 -2.88 13.22
CA LEU A 18 28.65 -2.91 13.45
C LEU A 18 27.86 -3.37 12.22
N ARG A 19 28.33 -3.03 11.01
CA ARG A 19 27.71 -3.47 9.75
C ARG A 19 27.96 -4.95 9.47
N ASP A 20 29.13 -5.44 9.87
CA ASP A 20 29.56 -6.82 9.73
C ASP A 20 28.98 -7.75 10.81
N GLY A 21 28.15 -7.23 11.74
CA GLY A 21 27.50 -8.01 12.80
C GLY A 21 28.43 -8.47 13.93
N LEU A 22 29.70 -8.03 13.93
CA LEU A 22 30.72 -8.45 14.90
C LEU A 22 30.46 -7.95 16.33
N LEU A 23 29.47 -7.09 16.53
CA LEU A 23 29.12 -6.48 17.81
C LEU A 23 27.76 -6.94 18.33
N ASP A 24 27.07 -7.87 17.65
CA ASP A 24 25.68 -8.22 17.95
C ASP A 24 25.48 -8.81 19.35
N GLU A 25 26.51 -9.48 19.90
CA GLU A 25 26.51 -10.05 21.26
C GLU A 25 26.80 -9.02 22.37
N GLN A 26 27.16 -7.78 22.03
CA GLN A 26 27.46 -6.76 23.03
C GLN A 26 26.20 -6.09 23.56
N GLU A 27 26.17 -5.86 24.88
CA GLU A 27 25.11 -5.13 25.55
C GLU A 27 25.46 -3.64 25.63
N ILE A 28 24.49 -2.80 25.29
CA ILE A 28 24.60 -1.34 25.41
C ILE A 28 23.43 -0.77 26.21
N GLU A 29 23.65 0.40 26.81
CA GLU A 29 22.59 1.19 27.44
C GLU A 29 22.05 2.20 26.44
N VAL A 30 20.75 2.16 26.17
CA VAL A 30 20.06 3.09 25.28
C VAL A 30 19.01 3.87 26.06
N ASP A 31 18.96 5.18 25.82
CA ASP A 31 17.89 6.05 26.30
C ASP A 31 16.65 5.84 25.41
N VAL A 32 15.61 5.22 25.97
CA VAL A 32 14.36 4.93 25.26
C VAL A 32 13.27 5.87 25.76
N PRO A 33 12.48 6.52 24.88
CA PRO A 33 11.38 7.36 25.31
C PRO A 33 10.32 6.47 25.97
N VAL A 34 9.93 6.82 27.20
CA VAL A 34 8.75 6.23 27.83
C VAL A 34 7.55 6.84 27.14
N SER A 35 6.94 6.09 26.23
CA SER A 35 5.60 6.37 25.72
C SER A 35 4.65 6.48 26.92
N GLY A 36 4.28 7.71 27.29
CA GLY A 36 3.28 7.99 28.31
C GLY A 36 1.91 7.55 27.81
N GLY A 37 1.51 6.31 28.09
CA GLY A 37 0.23 5.79 27.61
C GLY A 37 -0.04 4.33 27.93
N GLY A 38 0.33 3.85 29.12
CA GLY A 38 -0.06 2.54 29.63
C GLY A 38 -1.08 2.69 30.75
N ASN A 39 -2.37 2.59 30.41
CA ASN A 39 -3.48 2.58 31.35
C ASN A 39 -3.44 1.26 32.18
N SER A 40 -2.63 1.22 33.23
CA SER A 40 -2.61 0.11 34.19
C SER A 40 -3.40 0.46 35.45
N GLY A 41 -4.68 0.09 35.44
CA GLY A 41 -5.47 -0.37 36.60
C GLY A 41 -5.40 0.43 37.90
N GLY A 42 -6.31 1.40 38.05
CA GLY A 42 -6.66 1.98 39.35
C GLY A 42 -7.82 2.96 39.22
N SER A 43 -9.05 2.47 39.41
CA SER A 43 -10.25 3.32 39.44
C SER A 43 -10.21 4.25 40.65
N PHE A 44 -9.77 5.50 40.46
CA PHE A 44 -9.90 6.55 41.48
C PHE A 44 -11.29 7.19 41.34
N GLN A 45 -12.25 6.71 42.13
CA GLN A 45 -13.58 7.27 42.24
C GLN A 45 -13.48 8.53 43.11
N ILE A 46 -13.58 9.72 42.50
CA ILE A 46 -13.59 11.00 43.22
C ILE A 46 -15.03 11.29 43.64
N ASP A 47 -15.27 11.28 44.95
CA ASP A 47 -16.48 11.77 45.61
C ASP A 47 -16.41 13.32 45.67
N PRO A 48 -17.35 14.06 45.05
CA PRO A 48 -17.30 15.52 44.94
C PRO A 48 -17.77 16.27 46.21
N SER A 49 -17.89 15.60 47.37
CA SER A 49 -18.49 16.18 48.59
C SER A 49 -17.50 16.65 49.69
N GLY A 50 -16.20 16.50 49.51
CA GLY A 50 -15.21 16.77 50.57
C GLY A 50 -14.48 18.11 50.45
N ASN A 51 -14.96 19.16 51.11
CA ASN A 51 -14.24 20.43 51.26
C ASN A 51 -13.04 20.25 52.22
N ASN A 52 -11.91 19.74 51.71
CA ASN A 52 -10.70 19.50 52.50
C ASN A 52 -9.49 20.23 51.87
N PRO A 53 -8.90 21.24 52.53
CA PRO A 53 -7.84 22.10 51.96
C PRO A 53 -6.52 21.37 51.65
N ASP A 54 -6.34 20.14 52.13
CA ASP A 54 -5.20 19.29 51.77
C ASP A 54 -5.30 18.71 50.35
N ILE A 55 -6.51 18.65 49.78
CA ILE A 55 -6.75 18.18 48.41
C ILE A 55 -6.28 19.25 47.42
N GLU A 56 -6.55 20.53 47.67
CA GLU A 56 -6.14 21.63 46.81
C GLU A 56 -4.60 21.76 46.72
N LYS A 57 -3.91 21.50 47.83
CA LYS A 57 -2.44 21.46 47.89
C LYS A 57 -1.85 20.26 47.14
N LYS A 58 -2.49 19.09 47.25
CA LYS A 58 -2.10 17.89 46.48
C LYS A 58 -2.41 18.03 44.99
N TRP A 59 -3.51 18.71 44.63
CA TRP A 59 -3.80 19.09 43.24
C TRP A 59 -2.78 20.10 42.71
N GLY A 60 -2.34 21.06 43.53
CA GLY A 60 -1.25 21.98 43.20
C GLY A 60 0.08 21.28 42.93
N ASP A 61 0.44 20.28 43.75
CA ASP A 61 1.66 19.48 43.55
C ASP A 61 1.56 18.59 42.30
N VAL A 62 0.41 17.92 42.07
CA VAL A 62 0.16 17.14 40.85
C VAL A 62 0.16 18.03 39.60
N LEU A 63 -0.43 19.22 39.67
CA LEU A 63 -0.44 20.19 38.58
C LEU A 63 0.94 20.83 38.37
N SER A 64 1.77 20.94 39.40
CA SER A 64 3.18 21.36 39.26
C SER A 64 4.06 20.26 38.64
N MET A 65 3.68 19.00 38.83
CA MET A 65 4.31 17.83 38.23
C MET A 65 3.86 17.63 36.77
N PHE A 66 2.61 17.97 36.44
CA PHE A 66 2.07 18.04 35.07
C PHE A 66 2.40 19.36 34.35
N GLY A 67 2.74 20.42 35.09
CA GLY A 67 2.96 21.78 34.58
C GLY A 67 4.41 22.11 34.27
N LYS A 68 5.35 21.21 34.58
CA LYS A 68 6.72 21.31 34.06
C LYS A 68 6.79 20.64 32.70
N LYS A 69 6.78 21.49 31.66
CA LYS A 69 7.46 21.30 30.37
C LYS A 69 8.55 20.23 30.48
N GLY A 70 8.22 19.00 30.14
CA GLY A 70 9.13 17.87 30.14
C GLY A 70 8.87 17.10 28.88
N GLY A 71 9.83 17.11 27.96
CA GLY A 71 9.81 16.23 26.80
C GLY A 71 9.70 14.76 27.23
N PRO A 72 9.63 13.83 26.26
CA PRO A 72 9.49 12.40 26.53
C PRO A 72 10.51 11.98 27.60
N SER A 73 10.00 11.47 28.73
CA SER A 73 10.86 10.97 29.81
C SER A 73 11.66 9.79 29.25
N MET A 74 12.96 9.97 29.06
CA MET A 74 13.83 8.89 28.59
C MET A 74 14.20 7.98 29.77
N VAL A 75 14.09 6.67 29.60
CA VAL A 75 14.58 5.68 30.57
C VAL A 75 15.75 4.94 29.95
N ARG A 76 16.86 4.86 30.70
CA ARG A 76 17.98 4.00 30.32
C ARG A 76 17.60 2.54 30.46
N LYS A 77 17.66 1.82 29.33
CA LYS A 77 17.46 0.38 29.29
C LYS A 77 18.70 -0.29 28.70
N LYS A 78 19.17 -1.34 29.36
CA LYS A 78 20.25 -2.20 28.85
C LYS A 78 19.65 -3.23 27.90
N MET A 79 20.23 -3.38 26.72
CA MET A 79 19.77 -4.32 25.68
C MET A 79 20.93 -4.70 24.74
N LEU A 80 20.75 -5.74 23.94
CA LEU A 80 21.72 -6.14 22.92
C LEU A 80 21.72 -5.14 21.75
N ILE A 81 22.83 -5.08 21.01
CA ILE A 81 22.98 -4.18 19.86
C ILE A 81 21.91 -4.36 18.77
N PRO A 82 21.48 -5.58 18.40
CA PRO A 82 20.41 -5.77 17.41
C PRO A 82 19.07 -5.17 17.88
N GLU A 83 18.68 -5.40 19.13
CA GLU A 83 17.47 -4.84 19.73
C GLU A 83 17.56 -3.31 19.83
N ALA A 84 18.72 -2.79 20.24
CA ALA A 84 18.98 -1.36 20.28
C ALA A 84 18.87 -0.71 18.90
N LYS A 85 19.32 -1.38 17.84
CA LYS A 85 19.24 -0.87 16.47
C LYS A 85 17.80 -0.68 16.03
N GLU A 86 16.91 -1.63 16.33
CA GLU A 86 15.47 -1.51 16.02
C GLU A 86 14.83 -0.36 16.80
N VAL A 87 15.13 -0.25 18.10
CA VAL A 87 14.58 0.80 18.97
C VAL A 87 15.06 2.18 18.53
N ILE A 88 16.37 2.35 18.31
CA ILE A 88 16.97 3.62 17.87
C ILE A 88 16.44 3.99 16.48
N LEU A 89 16.27 3.03 15.57
CA LEU A 89 15.69 3.28 14.26
C LEU A 89 14.26 3.81 14.40
N ALA A 90 13.43 3.20 15.25
CA ALA A 90 12.07 3.66 15.48
C ALA A 90 12.04 5.09 16.04
N ILE A 91 12.88 5.40 17.03
CA ILE A 91 13.01 6.74 17.62
C ILE A 91 13.43 7.76 16.55
N GLU A 92 14.43 7.42 15.74
CA GLU A 92 14.94 8.32 14.71
C GLU A 92 13.93 8.53 13.59
N VAL A 93 13.18 7.49 13.19
CA VAL A 93 12.07 7.61 12.25
C VAL A 93 11.02 8.57 12.80
N GLU A 94 10.57 8.39 14.04
CA GLU A 94 9.58 9.28 14.66
C GLU A 94 10.08 10.73 14.71
N ARG A 95 11.36 10.94 15.07
CA ARG A 95 12.00 12.26 15.05
C ARG A 95 12.06 12.89 13.65
N LEU A 96 12.26 12.09 12.60
CA LEU A 96 12.21 12.58 11.22
C LEU A 96 10.80 13.00 10.81
N LEU A 97 9.76 12.39 11.40
CA LEU A 97 8.36 12.72 11.15
C LEU A 97 7.88 13.97 11.92
N ASP A 98 8.47 14.30 13.08
CA ASP A 98 8.09 15.45 13.94
C ASP A 98 8.12 16.83 13.24
N GLY A 99 8.81 16.95 12.10
CA GLY A 99 8.88 18.19 11.31
C GLY A 99 7.94 18.25 10.11
N MET A 100 7.23 17.16 9.79
CA MET A 100 6.36 17.04 8.63
C MET A 100 4.91 16.98 9.07
N ASP A 101 4.06 17.81 8.46
CA ASP A 101 2.62 17.59 8.56
C ASP A 101 2.24 16.48 7.57
N LEU A 102 2.55 15.23 7.93
CA LEU A 102 2.26 14.04 7.11
C LEU A 102 0.79 13.96 6.71
N LYS A 103 -0.11 14.41 7.59
CA LYS A 103 -1.54 14.40 7.31
C LYS A 103 -1.85 15.38 6.18
N LYS A 104 -1.34 16.60 6.29
CA LYS A 104 -1.50 17.60 5.24
C LYS A 104 -0.87 17.15 3.93
N GLU A 105 0.35 16.63 3.94
CA GLU A 105 1.02 16.15 2.72
C GLU A 105 0.25 15.01 2.05
N ALA A 106 -0.30 14.08 2.83
CA ALA A 106 -1.14 13.01 2.29
C ALA A 106 -2.47 13.55 1.71
N LEU A 107 -3.09 14.53 2.36
CA LEU A 107 -4.30 15.18 1.84
C LEU A 107 -3.99 15.92 0.53
N ASP A 108 -2.94 16.73 0.51
CA ASP A 108 -2.48 17.47 -0.67
C ASP A 108 -2.16 16.50 -1.83
N ALA A 109 -1.49 15.37 -1.55
CA ALA A 109 -1.20 14.35 -2.56
C ALA A 109 -2.47 13.70 -3.16
N VAL A 110 -3.48 13.41 -2.34
CA VAL A 110 -4.76 12.88 -2.83
C VAL A 110 -5.52 13.91 -3.64
N GLU A 111 -5.56 15.17 -3.19
CA GLU A 111 -6.26 16.24 -3.90
C GLU A 111 -5.59 16.58 -5.24
N GLU A 112 -4.25 16.64 -5.31
CA GLU A 112 -3.52 17.08 -6.51
C GLU A 112 -3.19 15.95 -7.50
N SER A 113 -2.99 14.72 -7.01
CA SER A 113 -2.49 13.60 -7.81
C SER A 113 -3.25 12.30 -7.63
N GLY A 114 -4.37 12.33 -6.91
CA GLY A 114 -5.22 11.16 -6.69
C GLY A 114 -5.75 10.59 -8.01
N ILE A 115 -5.73 9.26 -8.12
CA ILE A 115 -6.31 8.52 -9.25
C ILE A 115 -7.30 7.51 -8.69
N VAL A 116 -8.52 7.52 -9.22
CA VAL A 116 -9.57 6.56 -8.90
C VAL A 116 -9.92 5.77 -10.16
N PHE A 117 -9.82 4.44 -10.08
CA PHE A 117 -10.18 3.52 -11.16
C PHE A 117 -11.52 2.83 -10.86
N PHE A 118 -12.54 3.10 -11.66
CA PHE A 118 -13.82 2.39 -11.65
C PHE A 118 -13.77 1.26 -12.66
N ASP A 119 -13.64 0.02 -12.19
CA ASP A 119 -13.74 -1.15 -13.06
C ASP A 119 -15.20 -1.55 -13.29
N GLU A 120 -15.47 -2.21 -14.41
CA GLU A 120 -16.78 -2.75 -14.78
C GLU A 120 -17.95 -1.73 -14.68
N ILE A 121 -17.72 -0.47 -15.07
CA ILE A 121 -18.74 0.59 -15.06
C ILE A 121 -19.94 0.27 -15.98
N ASP A 122 -19.74 -0.61 -16.95
CA ASP A 122 -20.80 -1.11 -17.83
C ASP A 122 -21.85 -1.94 -17.07
N LYS A 123 -21.52 -2.49 -15.89
CA LYS A 123 -22.47 -3.24 -15.05
C LYS A 123 -23.50 -2.37 -14.33
N ILE A 124 -23.22 -1.08 -14.19
CA ILE A 124 -24.15 -0.12 -13.58
C ILE A 124 -24.91 0.69 -14.64
N CYS A 125 -24.76 0.37 -15.93
CA CYS A 125 -25.52 0.96 -17.02
C CYS A 125 -26.81 0.17 -17.27
N SER A 126 -27.96 0.85 -17.37
CA SER A 126 -29.25 0.25 -17.70
C SER A 126 -29.58 0.47 -19.19
N SER A 127 -29.95 -0.58 -19.92
CA SER A 127 -30.37 -0.43 -21.32
C SER A 127 -31.79 0.13 -21.37
N ARG A 128 -31.96 1.31 -21.97
CA ARG A 128 -33.24 2.02 -22.10
C ARG A 128 -34.34 1.21 -22.82
N GLU A 129 -33.99 0.20 -23.62
CA GLU A 129 -34.99 -0.62 -24.34
C GLU A 129 -35.70 -1.64 -23.44
N PHE A 130 -35.15 -1.96 -22.26
CA PHE A 130 -35.72 -2.96 -21.34
C PHE A 130 -36.48 -2.33 -20.15
N SER A 131 -36.68 -1.01 -20.16
CA SER A 131 -37.12 -0.17 -19.03
C SER A 131 -38.59 -0.36 -18.57
N SER A 132 -39.24 -1.48 -18.90
CA SER A 132 -40.65 -1.72 -18.59
C SER A 132 -40.89 -2.42 -17.25
N PHE A 133 -39.88 -2.99 -16.57
CA PHE A 133 -40.10 -3.76 -15.34
C PHE A 133 -39.00 -3.59 -14.26
N ARG A 134 -39.20 -2.60 -13.38
CA ARG A 134 -38.93 -2.61 -11.91
C ARG A 134 -37.56 -3.02 -11.32
N SER A 135 -36.49 -3.25 -12.07
CA SER A 135 -35.17 -3.63 -11.49
C SER A 135 -34.02 -2.63 -11.66
N ASP A 136 -34.17 -1.57 -12.46
CA ASP A 136 -33.06 -0.65 -12.78
C ASP A 136 -32.80 0.49 -11.77
N ALA A 137 -33.65 0.64 -10.75
CA ALA A 137 -33.51 1.74 -9.80
C ALA A 137 -32.19 1.69 -8.98
N SER A 138 -31.60 0.50 -8.81
CA SER A 138 -30.33 0.36 -8.09
C SER A 138 -29.12 0.73 -8.94
N ALA A 139 -29.10 0.38 -10.23
CA ALA A 139 -27.97 0.66 -11.13
C ALA A 139 -27.83 2.16 -11.41
N ASP A 140 -28.95 2.82 -11.72
CA ASP A 140 -29.00 4.27 -11.88
C ASP A 140 -28.69 5.00 -10.56
N GLY A 141 -29.08 4.41 -9.42
CA GLY A 141 -28.75 4.93 -8.09
C GLY A 141 -27.25 4.99 -7.85
N VAL A 142 -26.52 3.93 -8.18
CA VAL A 142 -25.05 3.90 -8.05
C VAL A 142 -24.41 4.97 -8.93
N GLN A 143 -24.86 5.16 -10.17
CA GLN A 143 -24.35 6.23 -11.02
C GLN A 143 -24.59 7.62 -10.41
N ARG A 144 -25.78 7.86 -9.83
CA ARG A 144 -26.09 9.13 -9.15
C ARG A 144 -25.23 9.36 -7.92
N ASP A 145 -24.94 8.31 -7.16
CA ASP A 145 -24.09 8.38 -5.98
C ASP A 145 -22.61 8.63 -6.34
N LEU A 146 -22.19 8.24 -7.54
CA LEU A 146 -20.84 8.53 -8.07
C LEU A 146 -20.71 9.97 -8.60
N LEU A 147 -21.82 10.63 -9.00
CA LEU A 147 -21.77 11.99 -9.57
C LEU A 147 -21.06 13.00 -8.66
N PRO A 148 -21.38 13.13 -7.35
CA PRO A 148 -20.69 14.09 -6.49
C PRO A 148 -19.17 13.90 -6.45
N LEU A 149 -18.68 12.66 -6.61
CA LEU A 149 -17.24 12.38 -6.60
C LEU A 149 -16.56 12.95 -7.85
N VAL A 150 -17.14 12.71 -9.02
CA VAL A 150 -16.60 13.16 -10.32
C VAL A 150 -16.91 14.63 -10.62
N GLU A 151 -17.91 15.21 -9.96
CA GLU A 151 -18.28 16.63 -10.10
C GLU A 151 -17.44 17.55 -9.20
N GLY A 152 -16.89 17.00 -8.11
CA GLY A 152 -16.17 17.75 -7.08
C GLY A 152 -17.01 17.87 -5.81
N THR A 153 -16.57 17.19 -4.75
CA THR A 153 -17.18 17.26 -3.43
C THR A 153 -16.12 17.22 -2.33
N THR A 154 -16.50 17.61 -1.12
CA THR A 154 -15.64 17.49 0.06
C THR A 154 -16.04 16.27 0.87
N ILE A 155 -15.14 15.30 0.99
CA ILE A 155 -15.33 14.06 1.74
C ILE A 155 -14.58 14.16 3.06
N ASN A 156 -15.27 13.91 4.16
CA ASN A 156 -14.64 13.84 5.48
C ASN A 156 -13.99 12.46 5.68
N THR A 157 -12.69 12.44 5.94
CA THR A 157 -11.93 11.23 6.24
C THR A 157 -11.35 11.30 7.67
N LYS A 158 -10.88 10.17 8.20
CA LYS A 158 -10.18 10.14 9.50
C LYS A 158 -8.90 10.99 9.55
N TYR A 159 -8.40 11.45 8.40
CA TYR A 159 -7.20 12.28 8.30
C TYR A 159 -7.49 13.76 8.06
N GLY A 160 -8.73 14.11 7.73
CA GLY A 160 -9.15 15.45 7.35
C GLY A 160 -10.14 15.43 6.19
N ASN A 161 -10.53 16.61 5.76
CA ASN A 161 -11.40 16.78 4.61
C ASN A 161 -10.59 16.69 3.33
N VAL A 162 -11.10 15.97 2.33
CA VAL A 162 -10.50 15.82 0.99
C VAL A 162 -11.46 16.37 -0.04
N LYS A 163 -10.98 17.22 -0.94
CA LYS A 163 -11.69 17.71 -2.12
C LYS A 163 -11.41 16.83 -3.33
N THR A 164 -12.44 16.45 -4.06
CA THR A 164 -12.29 15.55 -5.23
C THR A 164 -12.13 16.27 -6.56
N ASP A 165 -12.10 17.61 -6.56
CA ASP A 165 -12.12 18.47 -7.76
C ASP A 165 -11.04 18.14 -8.81
N TYR A 166 -9.85 17.73 -8.37
CA TYR A 166 -8.70 17.45 -9.24
C TYR A 166 -8.28 15.98 -9.28
N ILE A 167 -9.08 15.09 -8.68
CA ILE A 167 -8.83 13.65 -8.76
C ILE A 167 -9.08 13.17 -10.18
N LEU A 168 -8.14 12.39 -10.74
CA LEU A 168 -8.31 11.75 -12.03
C LEU A 168 -9.18 10.50 -11.88
N PHE A 169 -10.32 10.48 -12.55
CA PHE A 169 -11.19 9.31 -12.63
C PHE A 169 -10.97 8.57 -13.94
N VAL A 170 -10.69 7.27 -13.85
CA VAL A 170 -10.58 6.36 -14.99
C VAL A 170 -11.65 5.30 -14.85
N ALA A 171 -12.54 5.19 -15.84
CA ALA A 171 -13.59 4.18 -15.85
C ALA A 171 -13.34 3.17 -16.96
N SER A 172 -13.52 1.89 -16.65
CA SER A 172 -13.34 0.75 -17.54
C SER A 172 -14.62 -0.08 -17.60
N GLY A 173 -14.87 -0.70 -18.75
CA GLY A 173 -16.01 -1.58 -18.96
C GLY A 173 -15.88 -2.30 -20.30
N ALA A 174 -16.47 -3.49 -20.41
CA ALA A 174 -16.44 -4.26 -21.65
C ALA A 174 -17.47 -3.75 -22.67
N PHE A 175 -18.58 -3.18 -22.18
CA PHE A 175 -19.65 -2.58 -23.01
C PHE A 175 -20.19 -3.56 -24.08
N HIS A 176 -20.28 -4.86 -23.76
CA HIS A 176 -20.80 -5.87 -24.67
C HIS A 176 -22.33 -5.78 -24.85
N SER A 177 -23.06 -5.54 -23.76
CA SER A 177 -24.53 -5.54 -23.74
C SER A 177 -25.14 -4.14 -23.64
N VAL A 178 -24.31 -3.15 -23.33
CA VAL A 178 -24.68 -1.75 -23.08
C VAL A 178 -23.67 -0.85 -23.77
N LYS A 179 -24.06 0.38 -24.08
CA LYS A 179 -23.19 1.37 -24.70
C LYS A 179 -22.86 2.47 -23.69
N PRO A 180 -21.73 3.19 -23.85
CA PRO A 180 -21.45 4.37 -23.03
C PRO A 180 -22.56 5.45 -23.09
N SER A 181 -23.37 5.46 -24.14
CA SER A 181 -24.56 6.34 -24.28
C SER A 181 -25.70 6.01 -23.32
N ASP A 182 -25.69 4.82 -22.71
CA ASP A 182 -26.70 4.33 -21.79
C ASP A 182 -26.43 4.80 -20.34
N MET A 183 -25.25 5.36 -20.06
CA MET A 183 -24.96 6.05 -18.80
C MET A 183 -25.80 7.32 -18.64
N LEU A 184 -25.92 7.82 -17.40
CA LEU A 184 -26.55 9.12 -17.12
C LEU A 184 -25.84 10.24 -17.91
N PRO A 185 -26.59 11.18 -18.53
CA PRO A 185 -25.99 12.29 -19.27
C PRO A 185 -24.96 13.11 -18.48
N GLU A 186 -25.19 13.27 -17.18
CA GLU A 186 -24.31 13.96 -16.23
C GLU A 186 -22.95 13.25 -16.12
N LEU A 187 -22.96 11.91 -15.98
CA LEU A 187 -21.75 11.10 -15.87
C LEU A 187 -20.99 11.05 -17.20
N GLN A 188 -21.70 10.97 -18.32
CA GLN A 188 -21.10 11.08 -19.65
C GLN A 188 -20.37 12.41 -19.85
N GLY A 189 -20.93 13.51 -19.34
CA GLY A 189 -20.30 14.83 -19.40
C GLY A 189 -19.00 14.94 -18.61
N ARG A 190 -18.82 14.09 -17.58
CA ARG A 190 -17.61 14.02 -16.74
C ARG A 190 -16.59 13.00 -17.22
N LEU A 191 -16.93 12.17 -18.20
CA LEU A 191 -16.04 11.22 -18.87
C LEU A 191 -15.85 11.59 -20.36
N PRO A 192 -15.23 12.75 -20.68
CA PRO A 192 -15.13 13.23 -22.05
C PRO A 192 -14.11 12.47 -22.89
N ILE A 193 -13.06 11.95 -22.27
CA ILE A 193 -12.01 11.19 -22.97
C ILE A 193 -12.46 9.74 -23.08
N ARG A 194 -12.52 9.24 -24.32
CA ARG A 194 -12.90 7.87 -24.62
C ARG A 194 -11.78 7.20 -25.41
N VAL A 195 -11.42 6.00 -24.97
CA VAL A 195 -10.41 5.16 -25.63
C VAL A 195 -10.94 3.74 -25.69
N GLU A 196 -10.69 3.07 -26.81
CA GLU A 196 -11.02 1.65 -26.99
C GLU A 196 -9.72 0.85 -26.99
N LEU A 197 -9.68 -0.20 -26.18
CA LEU A 197 -8.53 -1.10 -26.12
C LEU A 197 -8.82 -2.33 -26.98
N HIS A 198 -7.83 -2.75 -27.77
CA HIS A 198 -7.94 -3.93 -28.60
C HIS A 198 -7.67 -5.22 -27.82
N GLY A 199 -8.32 -6.31 -28.25
CA GLY A 199 -8.02 -7.64 -27.75
C GLY A 199 -6.57 -8.04 -28.03
N LEU A 200 -5.97 -8.81 -27.13
CA LEU A 200 -4.58 -9.24 -27.23
C LEU A 200 -4.38 -10.29 -28.33
N THR A 201 -3.36 -10.10 -29.16
CA THR A 201 -2.91 -11.10 -30.13
C THR A 201 -1.92 -12.09 -29.50
N GLU A 202 -1.64 -13.19 -30.22
CA GLU A 202 -0.59 -14.14 -29.82
C GLU A 202 0.78 -13.47 -29.65
N ASN A 203 1.10 -12.52 -30.54
CA ASN A 203 2.34 -11.77 -30.43
C ASN A 203 2.35 -10.85 -29.19
N ASP A 204 1.21 -10.24 -28.85
CA ASP A 204 1.12 -9.41 -27.63
C ASP A 204 1.30 -10.26 -26.36
N LEU A 205 0.75 -11.49 -26.33
CA LEU A 205 0.95 -12.42 -25.23
C LEU A 205 2.42 -12.82 -25.08
N TYR A 206 3.14 -13.06 -26.18
CA TYR A 206 4.59 -13.29 -26.17
C TYR A 206 5.36 -12.07 -25.63
N ARG A 207 4.97 -10.85 -26.03
CA ARG A 207 5.58 -9.62 -25.52
C ARG A 207 5.32 -9.43 -24.03
N ILE A 208 4.11 -9.72 -23.55
CA ILE A 208 3.77 -9.70 -22.11
C ILE A 208 4.64 -10.66 -21.30
N LEU A 209 5.01 -11.81 -21.88
CA LEU A 209 5.89 -12.79 -21.24
C LEU A 209 7.37 -12.38 -21.21
N THR A 210 7.79 -11.38 -21.99
CA THR A 210 9.23 -11.09 -22.23
C THR A 210 9.65 -9.64 -21.96
N GLU A 211 8.81 -8.66 -22.28
CA GLU A 211 9.15 -7.23 -22.25
C GLU A 211 8.90 -6.54 -20.89
N PRO A 212 7.80 -6.80 -20.16
CA PRO A 212 7.57 -6.16 -18.87
C PRO A 212 8.70 -6.45 -17.89
N VAL A 213 9.07 -5.43 -17.08
CA VAL A 213 10.21 -5.51 -16.14
C VAL A 213 10.10 -6.72 -15.23
N ALA A 214 8.91 -6.96 -14.67
CA ALA A 214 8.58 -8.11 -13.84
C ALA A 214 7.62 -9.06 -14.56
N ASN A 215 7.97 -9.52 -15.77
CA ASN A 215 7.17 -10.52 -16.47
C ASN A 215 7.21 -11.91 -15.78
N LEU A 216 6.23 -12.76 -16.10
CA LEU A 216 6.07 -14.07 -15.46
C LEU A 216 7.23 -15.02 -15.70
N VAL A 217 7.89 -14.96 -16.86
CA VAL A 217 9.07 -15.80 -17.15
C VAL A 217 10.20 -15.47 -16.18
N ARG A 218 10.52 -14.17 -16.02
CA ARG A 218 11.53 -13.72 -15.07
C ARG A 218 11.17 -14.09 -13.64
N GLN A 219 9.91 -13.90 -13.25
CA GLN A 219 9.47 -14.29 -11.90
C GLN A 219 9.71 -15.78 -11.64
N GLN A 220 9.40 -16.67 -12.59
CA GLN A 220 9.62 -18.11 -12.42
C GLN A 220 11.12 -18.48 -12.35
N ILE A 221 11.97 -17.81 -13.14
CA ILE A 221 13.43 -18.02 -13.09
C ILE A 221 13.97 -17.62 -11.71
N GLU A 222 13.62 -16.44 -11.22
CA GLU A 222 14.11 -15.93 -9.93
C GLU A 222 13.54 -16.73 -8.75
N LEU A 223 12.29 -17.19 -8.83
CA LEU A 223 11.68 -18.04 -7.81
C LEU A 223 12.41 -19.39 -7.70
N LEU A 224 12.72 -20.05 -8.81
CA LEU A 224 13.45 -21.33 -8.74
C LEU A 224 14.92 -21.16 -8.39
N ALA A 225 15.50 -20.00 -8.69
CA ALA A 225 16.86 -19.68 -8.26
C ALA A 225 17.02 -19.62 -6.73
N THR A 226 15.94 -19.36 -5.97
CA THR A 226 16.02 -19.41 -4.49
C THR A 226 16.23 -20.82 -3.96
N GLU A 227 15.82 -21.84 -4.72
CA GLU A 227 16.04 -23.27 -4.44
C GLU A 227 17.32 -23.80 -5.09
N GLY A 228 18.17 -22.92 -5.65
CA GLY A 228 19.41 -23.32 -6.34
C GLY A 228 19.21 -23.89 -7.74
N VAL A 229 17.97 -23.91 -8.26
CA VAL A 229 17.66 -24.44 -9.60
C VAL A 229 17.82 -23.35 -10.67
N THR A 230 18.65 -23.62 -11.68
CA THR A 230 18.80 -22.72 -12.83
C THR A 230 17.79 -23.04 -13.92
N LEU A 231 16.70 -22.29 -13.98
CA LEU A 231 15.69 -22.40 -15.03
C LEU A 231 16.06 -21.55 -16.26
N LYS A 232 15.94 -22.14 -17.45
CA LYS A 232 16.07 -21.43 -18.72
C LYS A 232 14.88 -21.71 -19.62
N PHE A 233 14.13 -20.65 -19.95
CA PHE A 233 13.13 -20.71 -21.01
C PHE A 233 13.79 -20.46 -22.36
N GLU A 234 13.59 -21.39 -23.30
CA GLU A 234 13.93 -21.15 -24.71
C GLU A 234 12.89 -20.21 -25.35
N ASP A 235 13.31 -19.39 -26.32
CA ASP A 235 12.40 -18.48 -27.03
C ASP A 235 11.22 -19.22 -27.68
N SER A 236 11.50 -20.41 -28.24
CA SER A 236 10.51 -21.34 -28.79
C SER A 236 9.46 -21.75 -27.75
N ALA A 237 9.88 -22.03 -26.52
CA ALA A 237 8.98 -22.41 -25.43
C ALA A 237 8.06 -21.25 -25.06
N ILE A 238 8.59 -20.03 -24.95
CA ILE A 238 7.78 -18.84 -24.63
C ILE A 238 6.75 -18.55 -25.72
N ARG A 239 7.13 -18.70 -27.00
CA ARG A 239 6.19 -18.59 -28.13
C ARG A 239 5.10 -19.65 -28.08
N GLU A 240 5.44 -20.89 -27.74
CA GLU A 240 4.45 -21.95 -27.62
C GLU A 240 3.48 -21.71 -26.47
N ILE A 241 3.96 -21.18 -25.33
CA ILE A 241 3.08 -20.73 -24.22
C ILE A 241 2.10 -19.66 -24.72
N ALA A 242 2.60 -18.62 -25.40
CA ALA A 242 1.76 -17.56 -25.94
C ALA A 242 0.70 -18.09 -26.92
N ARG A 243 1.09 -19.03 -27.79
CA ARG A 243 0.20 -19.70 -28.74
C ARG A 243 -0.88 -20.52 -28.03
N ILE A 244 -0.51 -21.34 -27.05
CA ILE A 244 -1.46 -22.14 -26.26
C ILE A 244 -2.49 -21.23 -25.60
N VAL A 245 -2.04 -20.13 -24.97
CA VAL A 245 -2.91 -19.15 -24.33
C VAL A 245 -3.85 -18.50 -25.35
N ALA A 246 -3.35 -18.11 -26.53
CA ALA A 246 -4.16 -17.54 -27.59
C ALA A 246 -5.24 -18.51 -28.11
N VAL A 247 -4.89 -19.79 -28.28
CA VAL A 247 -5.84 -20.84 -28.69
C VAL A 247 -6.92 -21.03 -27.62
N LEU A 248 -6.54 -21.15 -26.35
CA LEU A 248 -7.49 -21.35 -25.25
C LEU A 248 -8.44 -20.15 -25.06
N ASN A 249 -7.96 -18.93 -25.28
CA ASN A 249 -8.81 -17.73 -25.26
C ASN A 249 -9.84 -17.73 -26.41
N ARG A 250 -9.57 -18.41 -27.54
CA ARG A 250 -10.51 -18.55 -28.65
C ARG A 250 -11.50 -19.71 -28.49
N THR A 251 -11.07 -20.81 -27.87
CA THR A 251 -11.85 -22.05 -27.84
C THR A 251 -12.71 -22.22 -26.59
N VAL A 252 -12.38 -21.55 -25.49
CA VAL A 252 -13.09 -21.70 -24.20
C VAL A 252 -13.77 -20.38 -23.83
N GLU A 253 -13.02 -19.47 -23.21
CA GLU A 253 -13.50 -18.18 -22.73
C GLU A 253 -12.32 -17.22 -22.80
N ASN A 254 -12.51 -16.04 -23.40
CA ASN A 254 -11.44 -15.07 -23.47
C ASN A 254 -11.34 -14.30 -22.15
N ILE A 255 -10.37 -14.67 -21.31
CA ILE A 255 -10.03 -13.95 -20.07
C ILE A 255 -8.78 -13.07 -20.25
N GLY A 256 -8.37 -12.84 -21.49
CA GLY A 256 -7.22 -12.03 -21.86
C GLY A 256 -5.90 -12.58 -21.35
N ALA A 257 -5.02 -11.69 -20.89
CA ALA A 257 -3.69 -12.02 -20.38
C ALA A 257 -3.73 -12.84 -19.08
N ARG A 258 -4.85 -12.84 -18.34
CA ARG A 258 -4.98 -13.61 -17.07
C ARG A 258 -4.73 -15.10 -17.29
N ARG A 259 -5.06 -15.62 -18.49
CA ARG A 259 -4.84 -17.02 -18.85
C ARG A 259 -3.35 -17.43 -18.91
N ILE A 260 -2.44 -16.46 -19.02
CA ILE A 260 -1.00 -16.73 -18.94
C ILE A 260 -0.64 -17.30 -17.57
N HIS A 261 -1.24 -16.80 -16.48
CA HIS A 261 -0.94 -17.28 -15.12
C HIS A 261 -1.25 -18.76 -14.96
N THR A 262 -2.48 -19.17 -15.29
CA THR A 262 -2.91 -20.57 -15.14
C THR A 262 -2.16 -21.51 -16.08
N ALA A 263 -1.82 -21.05 -17.29
CA ALA A 263 -0.98 -21.81 -18.21
C ALA A 263 0.44 -22.00 -17.64
N MET A 264 1.05 -20.93 -17.12
CA MET A 264 2.39 -20.97 -16.54
C MET A 264 2.44 -21.85 -15.29
N GLU A 265 1.49 -21.69 -14.36
CA GLU A 265 1.39 -22.53 -13.15
C GLU A 265 1.33 -24.02 -13.51
N ARG A 266 0.49 -24.40 -14.48
CA ARG A 266 0.37 -25.80 -14.89
C ARG A 266 1.64 -26.36 -15.54
N ILE A 267 2.39 -25.53 -16.27
CA ILE A 267 3.67 -25.92 -16.87
C ILE A 267 4.74 -26.11 -15.79
N MET A 268 4.74 -25.22 -14.80
CA MET A 268 5.74 -25.17 -13.74
C MET A 268 5.45 -26.13 -12.58
N GLU A 269 4.22 -26.65 -12.45
CA GLU A 269 3.74 -27.44 -11.31
C GLU A 269 4.68 -28.59 -10.92
N GLN A 270 5.07 -29.43 -11.89
CA GLN A 270 5.95 -30.57 -11.62
C GLN A 270 7.35 -30.11 -11.22
N LEU A 271 7.91 -29.16 -11.98
CA LEU A 271 9.26 -28.65 -11.70
C LEU A 271 9.33 -27.96 -10.33
N SER A 272 8.30 -27.20 -9.96
CA SER A 272 8.21 -26.52 -8.68
C SER A 272 7.99 -27.48 -7.51
N PHE A 273 7.44 -28.68 -7.75
CA PHE A 273 7.30 -29.70 -6.71
C PHE A 273 8.60 -30.48 -6.53
N ASP A 274 9.25 -30.85 -7.64
CA ASP A 274 10.46 -31.67 -7.61
C ASP A 274 11.73 -30.85 -7.30
N CYS A 275 11.70 -29.51 -7.39
CA CYS A 275 12.90 -28.68 -7.28
C CYS A 275 13.66 -28.81 -5.96
N THR A 276 12.99 -29.11 -4.84
CA THR A 276 13.64 -29.34 -3.55
C THR A 276 14.44 -30.63 -3.50
N ASP A 277 14.14 -31.57 -4.38
CA ASP A 277 14.75 -32.90 -4.45
C ASP A 277 15.81 -33.00 -5.56
N MET A 278 15.97 -31.94 -6.37
CA MET A 278 16.92 -31.85 -7.47
C MET A 278 18.24 -31.23 -7.00
N GLU A 279 19.11 -32.04 -6.38
CA GLU A 279 20.53 -31.69 -6.12
C GLU A 279 21.41 -31.78 -7.39
#